data_AF-A0A4P5X6N0-F1
#
_entry.id   AF-A0A4P5X6N0-F1
#
_cell.length_a   1.000
_cell.length_b   1.000
_cell.length_c   1.000
_cell.angle_alpha   90.00
_cell.angle_beta   90.00
_cell.angle_gamma   90.00
#
_symmetry.space_group_name_H-M   'P 1'
#
loop_
_entity.id
_entity.type
_entity.pdbx_description
1 polymer ?
#
loop_
_entity_poly.entity_id
_entity_poly.type
_entity_poly.pdbx_seq_one_letter_code
_entity_poly.pdbx_strand_id
1 'polypeptide(L)'
;MPPTLLASLALTSAAFAQVHEGDIILDTTTGTIRTGGLVANTFEERRVFVADLGFIAPFFTSDPGFDNIAGTFVPGSRNGFTIQDALRKWDGSDFDEVSIERIDIARSTLSAQTPVAPSTVTGFTLSVGTNGQWHRHYEYTLFAPTSPTPLTPRDGIYLLKMTLWSNNAQLQESSPFYILFNQNATTADVLAAQRFVTNTFINPPAGCDTIDFNNNGVFPEDQDVIDFFSVLAGAECAACSDIDFNNNAVFPEDQDVIDFFNVLAGGTC
;
A
#
# COMPACT_ATOMS: atom_id res chain seq x y z
N MET A 1 2.35 -35.00 -62.54
CA MET A 1 1.81 -34.96 -61.17
C MET A 1 2.77 -34.08 -60.35
N PRO A 2 2.37 -32.88 -59.91
CA PRO A 2 3.23 -32.04 -59.07
C PRO A 2 3.16 -32.52 -57.61
N PRO A 3 4.23 -32.34 -56.80
CA PRO A 3 4.17 -32.65 -55.39
C PRO A 3 3.48 -31.50 -54.64
N THR A 4 2.49 -31.87 -53.82
CA THR A 4 1.75 -30.97 -52.94
C THR A 4 2.67 -30.51 -51.81
N LEU A 5 2.96 -29.21 -51.75
CA LEU A 5 3.70 -28.59 -50.63
C LEU A 5 2.73 -28.48 -49.44
N LEU A 6 2.92 -29.28 -48.39
CA LEU A 6 2.24 -29.07 -47.11
C LEU A 6 2.94 -27.91 -46.39
N ALA A 7 2.29 -26.76 -46.32
CA ALA A 7 2.69 -25.68 -45.43
C ALA A 7 2.27 -26.04 -43.99
N SER A 8 3.22 -26.46 -43.16
CA SER A 8 3.02 -26.53 -41.71
C SER A 8 2.90 -25.12 -41.16
N LEU A 9 1.68 -24.73 -40.80
CA LEU A 9 1.41 -23.53 -40.02
C LEU A 9 1.89 -23.81 -38.58
N ALA A 10 3.08 -23.31 -38.24
CA ALA A 10 3.53 -23.28 -36.85
C ALA A 10 2.69 -22.22 -36.12
N LEU A 11 1.74 -22.67 -35.29
CA LEU A 11 1.11 -21.83 -34.28
C LEU A 11 2.20 -21.47 -33.25
N THR A 12 2.83 -20.32 -33.42
CA THR A 12 3.62 -19.70 -32.36
C THR A 12 2.65 -19.36 -31.24
N SER A 13 2.64 -20.14 -30.16
CA SER A 13 2.08 -19.66 -28.90
C SER A 13 2.83 -18.38 -28.57
N ALA A 14 2.13 -17.23 -28.59
CA ALA A 14 2.68 -16.01 -28.04
C ALA A 14 3.09 -16.34 -26.60
N ALA A 15 4.40 -16.35 -26.33
CA ALA A 15 4.91 -16.46 -24.99
C ALA A 15 4.38 -15.22 -24.25
N PHE A 16 3.37 -15.40 -23.41
CA PHE A 16 2.99 -14.39 -22.44
C PHE A 16 4.25 -14.13 -21.62
N ALA A 17 4.80 -12.91 -21.70
CA ALA A 17 5.90 -12.53 -20.83
C ALA A 17 5.42 -12.77 -19.39
N GLN A 18 6.10 -13.67 -18.69
CA GLN A 18 5.82 -13.98 -17.31
C GLN A 18 6.13 -12.72 -16.51
N VAL A 19 5.10 -12.14 -15.94
CA VAL A 19 5.19 -11.11 -14.90
C VAL A 19 5.97 -11.69 -13.72
N HIS A 20 6.93 -10.93 -13.18
CA HIS A 20 7.83 -11.42 -12.14
C HIS A 20 7.12 -11.52 -10.79
N GLU A 21 7.20 -12.70 -10.17
CA GLU A 21 6.69 -12.90 -8.81
C GLU A 21 7.55 -12.09 -7.82
N GLY A 22 6.91 -11.22 -7.03
CA GLY A 22 7.57 -10.29 -6.12
C GLY A 22 7.50 -8.83 -6.54
N ASP A 23 7.22 -8.53 -7.81
CA ASP A 23 7.00 -7.17 -8.29
C ASP A 23 5.59 -6.66 -7.95
N ILE A 24 5.45 -5.34 -7.86
CA ILE A 24 4.15 -4.67 -7.83
C ILE A 24 3.55 -4.78 -9.22
N ILE A 25 2.46 -5.53 -9.33
CA ILE A 25 1.77 -5.76 -10.59
C ILE A 25 0.82 -4.61 -10.88
N LEU A 26 0.85 -4.10 -12.11
CA LEU A 26 0.03 -2.99 -12.56
C LEU A 26 -1.08 -3.45 -13.51
N ASP A 27 -2.28 -2.94 -13.27
CA ASP A 27 -3.46 -3.13 -14.11
C ASP A 27 -4.07 -1.78 -14.49
N THR A 28 -4.68 -1.71 -15.68
CA THR A 28 -5.32 -0.48 -16.21
C THR A 28 -6.71 -0.74 -16.80
N THR A 29 -7.25 -1.95 -16.63
CA THR A 29 -8.50 -2.39 -17.28
C THR A 29 -9.72 -1.54 -16.89
N THR A 30 -9.67 -0.83 -15.77
CA THR A 30 -10.75 0.06 -15.30
C THR A 30 -10.59 1.52 -15.73
N GLY A 31 -9.55 1.86 -16.50
CA GLY A 31 -9.22 3.24 -16.84
C GLY A 31 -8.44 4.00 -15.76
N THR A 32 -8.09 3.33 -14.65
CA THR A 32 -7.25 3.84 -13.56
C THR A 32 -6.07 2.90 -13.39
N ILE A 33 -4.88 3.43 -13.05
CA ILE A 33 -3.74 2.57 -12.69
C ILE A 33 -4.02 1.90 -11.35
N ARG A 34 -4.05 0.58 -11.32
CA ARG A 34 -4.22 -0.24 -10.11
C ARG A 34 -2.91 -0.93 -9.78
N THR A 35 -2.63 -1.08 -8.49
CA THR A 35 -1.46 -1.80 -7.97
C THR A 35 -1.92 -3.10 -7.32
N GLY A 36 -1.08 -4.13 -7.38
CA GLY A 36 -1.47 -5.43 -6.89
C GLY A 36 -0.37 -6.47 -6.93
N GLY A 37 -0.79 -7.72 -6.75
CA GLY A 37 0.03 -8.91 -6.96
C GLY A 37 -0.71 -9.91 -7.85
N LEU A 38 -0.15 -11.10 -7.96
CA LEU A 38 -0.79 -12.23 -8.64
C LEU A 38 -1.08 -13.33 -7.65
N VAL A 39 -2.30 -13.86 -7.72
CA VAL A 39 -2.68 -15.10 -7.04
C VAL A 39 -3.22 -16.05 -8.10
N ALA A 40 -2.55 -17.19 -8.26
CA ALA A 40 -2.85 -18.16 -9.31
C ALA A 40 -3.00 -17.51 -10.71
N ASN A 41 -2.05 -16.64 -11.07
CA ASN A 41 -2.04 -15.85 -12.33
C ASN A 41 -3.22 -14.89 -12.52
N THR A 42 -3.99 -14.60 -11.47
CA THR A 42 -5.06 -13.60 -11.49
C THR A 42 -4.59 -12.36 -10.74
N PHE A 43 -4.83 -11.19 -11.32
CA PHE A 43 -4.54 -9.92 -10.66
C PHE A 43 -5.38 -9.79 -9.39
N GLU A 44 -4.71 -9.55 -8.27
CA GLU A 44 -5.33 -9.22 -6.99
C GLU A 44 -4.85 -7.84 -6.57
N GLU A 45 -5.80 -6.93 -6.36
CA GLU A 45 -5.49 -5.57 -5.96
C GLU A 45 -4.90 -5.55 -4.55
N ARG A 46 -3.75 -4.89 -4.42
CA ARG A 46 -3.01 -4.71 -3.16
C ARG A 46 -2.36 -3.35 -3.19
N ARG A 47 -2.37 -2.66 -2.06
CA ARG A 47 -1.81 -1.31 -1.92
C ARG A 47 -0.77 -1.21 -0.81
N VAL A 48 -0.40 -2.32 -0.15
CA VAL A 48 0.67 -2.39 0.85
C VAL A 48 1.68 -3.44 0.42
N PHE A 49 2.95 -3.03 0.34
CA PHE A 49 4.07 -3.87 -0.07
C PHE A 49 5.19 -3.76 0.96
N VAL A 50 6.06 -4.76 1.02
CA VAL A 50 7.20 -4.81 1.95
C VAL A 50 8.48 -5.01 1.13
N ALA A 51 9.54 -4.32 1.51
CA ALA A 51 10.86 -4.41 0.92
C ALA A 51 11.92 -4.53 2.02
N ASP A 52 12.81 -5.51 1.91
CA ASP A 52 13.96 -5.61 2.79
C ASP A 52 15.13 -4.80 2.22
N LEU A 53 15.74 -3.97 3.06
CA LEU A 53 16.96 -3.24 2.74
C LEU A 53 18.20 -4.05 3.15
N GLY A 54 19.32 -3.82 2.48
CA GLY A 54 20.62 -4.33 2.95
C GLY A 54 21.06 -5.65 2.33
N PHE A 55 20.20 -6.35 1.58
CA PHE A 55 20.53 -7.66 1.00
C PHE A 55 21.61 -7.55 -0.09
N ILE A 56 21.46 -6.60 -1.01
CA ILE A 56 22.39 -6.39 -2.13
C ILE A 56 23.51 -5.43 -1.72
N ALA A 57 23.16 -4.34 -1.02
CA ALA A 57 24.09 -3.35 -0.49
C ALA A 57 23.46 -2.68 0.75
N PRO A 58 24.27 -2.13 1.69
CA PRO A 58 23.75 -1.48 2.89
C PRO A 58 22.71 -0.39 2.56
N PHE A 59 21.58 -0.41 3.27
CA PHE A 59 20.49 0.57 3.16
C PHE A 59 19.87 0.66 1.76
N PHE A 60 20.09 -0.35 0.91
CA PHE A 60 19.68 -0.36 -0.49
C PHE A 60 18.81 -1.57 -0.80
N THR A 61 17.85 -1.36 -1.70
CA THR A 61 17.13 -2.42 -2.42
C THR A 61 16.72 -1.94 -3.81
N SER A 62 16.54 -2.89 -4.74
CA SER A 62 15.89 -2.65 -6.04
C SER A 62 14.52 -3.32 -6.15
N ASP A 63 14.03 -3.87 -5.05
CA ASP A 63 12.79 -4.62 -4.96
C ASP A 63 11.83 -3.96 -3.94
N PRO A 64 10.50 -4.00 -4.18
CA PRO A 64 9.87 -4.60 -5.35
C PRO A 64 10.09 -3.75 -6.62
N GLY A 65 10.14 -4.42 -7.77
CA GLY A 65 9.97 -3.75 -9.06
C GLY A 65 8.50 -3.44 -9.34
N PHE A 66 8.24 -2.90 -10.52
CA PHE A 66 6.91 -2.76 -11.11
C PHE A 66 6.85 -3.59 -12.38
N ASP A 67 5.79 -4.37 -12.58
CA ASP A 67 5.60 -5.16 -13.79
C ASP A 67 4.13 -5.18 -14.22
N ASN A 68 3.88 -5.55 -15.46
CA ASN A 68 2.54 -5.71 -15.99
C ASN A 68 2.55 -6.64 -17.21
N ILE A 69 1.39 -7.20 -17.53
CA ILE A 69 1.23 -7.98 -18.75
C ILE A 69 1.42 -7.10 -19.99
N ALA A 70 1.92 -7.68 -21.09
CA ALA A 70 2.02 -6.93 -22.35
C ALA A 70 0.64 -6.38 -22.78
N GLY A 71 0.62 -5.14 -23.27
CA GLY A 71 -0.59 -4.44 -23.70
C GLY A 71 -1.29 -3.60 -22.62
N THR A 72 -0.89 -3.65 -21.35
CA THR A 72 -1.52 -2.84 -20.27
C THR A 72 -1.41 -1.33 -20.53
N PHE A 73 -0.23 -0.86 -20.94
CA PHE A 73 0.01 0.55 -21.21
C PHE A 73 0.13 0.82 -22.71
N VAL A 74 -0.25 2.04 -23.12
CA VAL A 74 -0.14 2.48 -24.52
C VAL A 74 1.34 2.64 -24.91
N PRO A 75 1.85 1.94 -25.93
CA PRO A 75 3.22 2.12 -26.39
C PRO A 75 3.54 3.58 -26.73
N GLY A 76 4.70 4.07 -26.30
CA GLY A 76 5.11 5.46 -26.47
C GLY A 76 4.63 6.41 -25.38
N SER A 77 3.73 5.99 -24.48
CA SER A 77 3.47 6.72 -23.24
C SER A 77 4.65 6.61 -22.27
N ARG A 78 4.60 7.40 -21.20
CA ARG A 78 5.54 7.35 -20.08
C ARG A 78 4.74 7.28 -18.78
N ASN A 79 5.21 6.45 -17.87
CA ASN A 79 4.66 6.35 -16.52
C ASN A 79 5.64 6.98 -15.54
N GLY A 80 5.11 7.65 -14.53
CA GLY A 80 5.85 8.27 -13.46
C GLY A 80 5.17 8.04 -12.12
N PHE A 81 5.75 8.61 -11.08
CA PHE A 81 5.23 8.53 -9.72
C PHE A 81 5.20 9.91 -9.06
N THR A 82 4.44 9.99 -7.98
CA THR A 82 4.47 11.11 -7.05
C THR A 82 4.68 10.55 -5.65
N ILE A 83 5.68 11.07 -4.93
CA ILE A 83 5.84 10.84 -3.49
C ILE A 83 4.82 11.74 -2.80
N GLN A 84 3.94 11.14 -2.01
CA GLN A 84 2.77 11.83 -1.47
C GLN A 84 3.02 12.51 -0.12
N ASP A 85 4.07 12.12 0.60
CA ASP A 85 4.38 12.65 1.93
C ASP A 85 5.87 12.46 2.27
N ALA A 86 6.33 13.06 3.38
CA ALA A 86 7.62 12.75 3.98
C ALA A 86 7.70 11.27 4.41
N LEU A 87 8.93 10.74 4.50
CA LEU A 87 9.14 9.39 4.99
C LEU A 87 8.74 9.32 6.47
N ARG A 88 8.07 8.25 6.87
CA ARG A 88 7.67 8.05 8.27
C ARG A 88 8.31 6.80 8.85
N LYS A 89 8.58 6.79 10.16
CA LYS A 89 9.20 5.64 10.83
C LYS A 89 8.22 5.02 11.81
N TRP A 90 8.16 3.69 11.83
CA TRP A 90 7.39 2.93 12.81
C TRP A 90 7.98 3.11 14.21
N ASP A 91 7.14 3.47 15.18
CA ASP A 91 7.53 3.68 16.57
C ASP A 91 7.19 2.49 17.50
N GLY A 92 6.41 1.53 16.99
CA GLY A 92 5.85 0.41 17.76
C GLY A 92 4.32 0.36 17.73
N SER A 93 3.66 1.47 17.41
CA SER A 93 2.20 1.63 17.39
C SER A 93 1.66 2.27 16.12
N ASP A 94 2.35 3.27 15.55
CA ASP A 94 1.89 4.03 14.39
C ASP A 94 3.04 4.59 13.51
N PHE A 95 2.69 5.49 12.60
CA PHE A 95 3.61 6.23 11.73
C PHE A 95 3.38 7.75 11.84
N ASP A 96 3.13 8.31 13.02
CA ASP A 96 2.86 9.74 13.16
C ASP A 96 4.12 10.60 13.04
N GLU A 97 5.28 10.08 13.43
CA GLU A 97 6.55 10.80 13.37
C GLU A 97 7.13 10.83 11.94
N VAL A 98 7.45 12.04 11.48
CA VAL A 98 8.28 12.23 10.28
C VAL A 98 9.70 11.76 10.59
N SER A 99 10.17 10.80 9.79
CA SER A 99 11.51 10.26 9.89
C SER A 99 12.57 11.33 9.57
N ILE A 100 13.66 11.36 10.34
CA ILE A 100 14.84 12.14 9.94
C ILE A 100 15.53 11.49 8.73
N GLU A 101 15.48 10.16 8.62
CA GLU A 101 15.92 9.42 7.44
C GLU A 101 14.98 9.69 6.26
N ARG A 102 15.55 9.61 5.06
CA ARG A 102 14.87 9.84 3.79
C ARG A 102 15.20 8.71 2.83
N ILE A 103 14.35 8.50 1.84
CA ILE A 103 14.60 7.58 0.74
C ILE A 103 14.91 8.38 -0.51
N ASP A 104 16.00 8.01 -1.17
CA ASP A 104 16.27 8.38 -2.57
C ASP A 104 15.73 7.27 -3.48
N ILE A 105 14.82 7.65 -4.36
CA ILE A 105 14.29 6.79 -5.42
C ILE A 105 15.03 7.18 -6.69
N ALA A 106 15.83 6.28 -7.23
CA ALA A 106 16.69 6.55 -8.37
C ALA A 106 16.47 5.57 -9.52
N ARG A 107 16.86 6.01 -10.71
CA ARG A 107 17.09 5.16 -11.87
C ARG A 107 18.10 5.83 -12.78
N SER A 108 19.29 5.26 -12.88
CA SER A 108 20.37 5.86 -13.68
C SER A 108 20.66 7.30 -13.21
N THR A 109 20.51 8.32 -14.06
CA THR A 109 20.75 9.73 -13.70
C THR A 109 19.52 10.44 -13.13
N LEU A 110 18.37 9.76 -13.03
CA LEU A 110 17.15 10.31 -12.48
C LEU A 110 17.06 9.98 -10.99
N SER A 111 16.63 10.94 -10.18
CA SER A 111 16.44 10.77 -8.74
C SER A 111 15.31 11.67 -8.25
N ALA A 112 14.57 11.18 -7.27
CA ALA A 112 13.63 11.95 -6.47
C ALA A 112 13.69 11.44 -5.03
N GLN A 113 13.79 12.36 -4.08
CA GLN A 113 13.93 12.01 -2.68
C GLN A 113 12.65 12.37 -1.91
N THR A 114 12.32 11.61 -0.88
CA THR A 114 11.25 11.99 0.06
C THR A 114 11.53 13.38 0.65
N PRO A 115 10.51 14.22 0.88
CA PRO A 115 10.74 15.55 1.45
C PRO A 115 11.08 15.48 2.95
N VAL A 116 11.65 16.57 3.48
CA VAL A 116 12.02 16.69 4.91
C VAL A 116 10.82 16.96 5.83
N ALA A 117 9.68 17.34 5.25
CA ALA A 117 8.44 17.68 5.95
C ALA A 117 7.24 17.38 5.04
N PRO A 118 6.02 17.24 5.60
CA PRO A 118 4.86 16.81 4.85
C PRO A 118 4.60 17.67 3.60
N SER A 119 4.77 17.06 2.43
CA SER A 119 4.60 17.68 1.12
C SER A 119 4.67 16.61 0.02
N THR A 120 4.20 16.96 -1.17
CA THR A 120 4.31 16.09 -2.34
C THR A 120 5.57 16.39 -3.15
N VAL A 121 6.23 15.37 -3.69
CA VAL A 121 7.34 15.49 -4.63
C VAL A 121 7.02 14.70 -5.89
N THR A 122 6.88 15.40 -7.03
CA THR A 122 6.77 14.73 -8.33
C THR A 122 8.09 14.03 -8.65
N GLY A 123 8.02 12.74 -8.95
CA GLY A 123 9.16 11.94 -9.34
C GLY A 123 9.57 12.18 -10.79
N PHE A 124 10.17 11.15 -11.39
CA PHE A 124 10.54 11.13 -12.80
C PHE A 124 9.66 10.16 -13.60
N THR A 125 9.83 10.17 -14.92
CA THR A 125 9.09 9.27 -15.82
C THR A 125 10.01 8.31 -16.56
N LEU A 126 9.54 7.08 -16.76
CA LEU A 126 10.19 6.08 -17.61
C LEU A 126 9.24 5.67 -18.74
N SER A 127 9.80 5.48 -19.93
CA SER A 127 9.03 5.13 -21.13
C SER A 127 8.43 3.73 -21.02
N VAL A 128 7.23 3.55 -21.57
CA VAL A 128 6.57 2.25 -21.76
C VAL A 128 7.20 1.52 -22.95
N GLY A 129 7.37 0.20 -22.81
CA GLY A 129 7.90 -0.66 -23.87
C GLY A 129 7.00 -0.69 -25.10
N THR A 130 7.56 -1.08 -26.24
CA THR A 130 6.82 -1.13 -27.52
C THR A 130 5.68 -2.14 -27.52
N ASN A 131 5.73 -3.13 -26.64
CA ASN A 131 4.67 -4.13 -26.40
C ASN A 131 3.66 -3.70 -25.31
N GLY A 132 3.76 -2.48 -24.76
CA GLY A 132 2.91 -2.00 -23.67
C GLY A 132 3.31 -2.50 -22.27
N GLN A 133 4.43 -3.23 -22.15
CA GLN A 133 4.98 -3.63 -20.85
C GLN A 133 5.80 -2.48 -20.23
N TRP A 134 5.71 -2.34 -18.92
CA TRP A 134 6.47 -1.40 -18.12
C TRP A 134 7.12 -2.11 -16.92
N HIS A 135 8.05 -3.01 -17.21
CA HIS A 135 8.84 -3.71 -16.19
C HIS A 135 10.02 -2.85 -15.71
N ARG A 136 9.97 -2.30 -14.50
CA ARG A 136 10.94 -1.32 -13.98
C ARG A 136 11.28 -1.60 -12.52
N HIS A 137 12.58 -1.70 -12.24
CA HIS A 137 13.10 -1.68 -10.88
C HIS A 137 13.69 -0.30 -10.60
N TYR A 138 13.14 0.38 -9.60
CA TYR A 138 13.76 1.57 -9.04
C TYR A 138 14.83 1.17 -8.02
N GLU A 139 15.81 2.05 -7.86
CA GLU A 139 16.86 1.94 -6.87
C GLU A 139 16.41 2.73 -5.63
N TYR A 140 16.15 2.05 -4.52
CA TYR A 140 15.75 2.67 -3.26
C TYR A 140 16.93 2.68 -2.30
N THR A 141 17.37 3.88 -1.89
CA THR A 141 18.44 4.04 -0.91
C THR A 141 17.94 4.82 0.30
N LEU A 142 17.96 4.20 1.47
CA LEU A 142 17.70 4.85 2.75
C LEU A 142 18.97 5.61 3.20
N PHE A 143 18.83 6.88 3.53
CA PHE A 143 19.92 7.71 4.00
C PHE A 143 19.45 8.62 5.14
N ALA A 144 20.35 8.94 6.06
CA ALA A 144 20.11 9.99 7.05
C ALA A 144 20.85 11.27 6.62
N PRO A 145 20.19 12.45 6.64
CA PRO A 145 20.82 13.70 6.28
C PRO A 145 21.97 13.99 7.25
N THR A 146 23.15 14.25 6.69
CA THR A 146 24.39 14.43 7.45
C THR A 146 24.53 15.89 7.85
N SER A 147 24.05 16.26 9.03
CA SER A 147 24.56 17.47 9.69
C SER A 147 24.37 17.37 11.21
N PRO A 148 25.44 17.46 12.02
CA PRO A 148 26.85 17.72 11.67
C PRO A 148 27.74 16.46 11.49
N THR A 149 27.21 15.24 11.67
CA THR A 149 27.95 13.98 11.51
C THR A 149 27.21 13.04 10.55
N PRO A 150 27.91 12.21 9.74
CA PRO A 150 27.26 11.16 8.99
C PRO A 150 26.48 10.25 9.94
N LEU A 151 25.15 10.29 9.85
CA LEU A 151 24.29 9.40 10.59
C LEU A 151 24.12 8.15 9.74
N THR A 152 24.42 7.01 10.32
CA THR A 152 23.96 5.73 9.78
C THR A 152 22.43 5.70 9.94
N PRO A 153 21.65 5.34 8.89
CA PRO A 153 20.22 5.15 9.06
C PRO A 153 19.92 4.21 10.23
N ARG A 154 18.93 4.57 11.05
CA ARG A 154 18.54 3.76 12.20
C ARG A 154 17.88 2.46 11.73
N ASP A 155 18.01 1.40 12.50
CA ASP A 155 17.18 0.21 12.33
C ASP A 155 15.69 0.58 12.57
N GLY A 156 14.79 -0.13 11.90
CA GLY A 156 13.35 0.05 11.99
C GLY A 156 12.63 -0.15 10.66
N ILE A 157 11.36 0.25 10.63
CA ILE A 157 10.49 0.12 9.46
C ILE A 157 10.10 1.52 8.98
N TYR A 158 10.23 1.77 7.69
CA TYR A 158 9.97 3.08 7.09
C TYR A 158 8.81 3.00 6.10
N LEU A 159 7.85 3.91 6.22
CA LEU A 159 6.66 3.97 5.37
C LEU A 159 6.85 5.02 4.27
N LEU A 160 6.81 4.57 3.02
CA LEU A 160 6.77 5.41 1.83
C LEU A 160 5.36 5.37 1.22
N LYS A 161 4.74 6.53 0.99
CA LYS A 161 3.43 6.68 0.33
C LYS A 161 3.60 7.26 -1.08
N MET A 162 3.04 6.59 -2.08
CA MET A 162 3.19 6.96 -3.49
C MET A 162 1.89 6.83 -4.28
N THR A 163 1.83 7.50 -5.41
CA THR A 163 0.89 7.24 -6.51
C THR A 163 1.65 7.05 -7.82
N LEU A 164 1.04 6.35 -8.77
CA LEU A 164 1.52 6.17 -10.14
C LEU A 164 0.61 6.87 -11.13
N TRP A 165 1.20 7.55 -12.10
CA TRP A 165 0.49 8.26 -13.16
C TRP A 165 1.09 7.95 -14.53
N SER A 166 0.30 8.16 -15.59
CA SER A 166 0.74 8.06 -16.98
C SER A 166 0.51 9.39 -17.68
N ASN A 167 1.36 9.74 -18.65
CA ASN A 167 1.09 10.87 -19.54
C ASN A 167 0.01 10.55 -20.60
N ASN A 168 -0.53 9.32 -20.61
CA ASN A 168 -1.73 8.99 -21.35
C ASN A 168 -2.96 9.58 -20.63
N ALA A 169 -3.56 10.61 -21.22
CA ALA A 169 -4.73 11.32 -20.65
C ALA A 169 -5.99 10.44 -20.48
N GLN A 170 -6.02 9.23 -21.05
CA GLN A 170 -7.12 8.28 -20.85
C GLN A 170 -6.99 7.47 -19.56
N LEU A 171 -5.84 7.51 -18.89
CA LEU A 171 -5.61 6.80 -17.63
C LEU A 171 -5.63 7.77 -16.46
N GLN A 172 -6.43 7.43 -15.45
CA GLN A 172 -6.40 8.10 -14.16
C GLN A 172 -5.21 7.62 -13.33
N GLU A 173 -4.68 8.53 -12.52
CA GLU A 173 -3.66 8.25 -11.51
C GLU A 173 -4.14 7.20 -10.51
N SER A 174 -3.23 6.38 -9.99
CA SER A 174 -3.56 5.34 -9.03
C SER A 174 -4.07 5.92 -7.71
N SER A 175 -4.84 5.11 -6.97
CA SER A 175 -4.97 5.33 -5.53
C SER A 175 -3.58 5.28 -4.86
N PRO A 176 -3.39 5.94 -3.70
CA PRO A 176 -2.16 5.82 -2.95
C PRO A 176 -1.88 4.37 -2.56
N PHE A 177 -0.63 3.97 -2.72
CA PHE A 177 -0.08 2.71 -2.24
C PHE A 177 1.17 2.97 -1.40
N TYR A 178 1.58 1.95 -0.66
CA TYR A 178 2.53 2.05 0.42
C TYR A 178 3.60 0.96 0.30
N ILE A 179 4.85 1.33 0.53
CA ILE A 179 5.96 0.40 0.64
C ILE A 179 6.57 0.56 2.05
N LEU A 180 6.60 -0.53 2.81
CA LEU A 180 7.31 -0.63 4.08
C LEU A 180 8.73 -1.12 3.82
N PHE A 181 9.72 -0.27 4.05
CA PHE A 181 11.13 -0.64 3.98
C PHE A 181 11.60 -1.12 5.35
N ASN A 182 11.95 -2.41 5.42
CA ASN A 182 12.49 -3.04 6.60
C ASN A 182 14.02 -2.87 6.64
N GLN A 183 14.51 -2.13 7.64
CA GLN A 183 15.93 -2.01 7.97
C GLN A 183 16.18 -2.76 9.28
N ASN A 184 16.50 -4.06 9.19
CA ASN A 184 16.87 -4.94 10.30
C ASN A 184 15.81 -5.09 11.43
N ALA A 185 14.53 -4.82 11.18
CA ALA A 185 13.47 -5.07 12.15
C ALA A 185 13.07 -6.55 12.19
N THR A 186 12.38 -6.97 13.25
CA THR A 186 11.89 -8.35 13.37
C THR A 186 10.70 -8.58 12.45
N THR A 187 10.46 -9.83 12.05
CA THR A 187 9.26 -10.20 11.29
C THR A 187 7.96 -9.83 12.02
N ALA A 188 7.95 -9.90 13.36
CA ALA A 188 6.78 -9.52 14.16
C ALA A 188 6.47 -8.02 14.02
N ASP A 189 7.49 -7.16 14.06
CA ASP A 189 7.33 -5.72 13.88
C ASP A 189 6.87 -5.38 12.46
N VAL A 190 7.43 -6.04 11.45
CA VAL A 190 7.03 -5.85 10.04
C VAL A 190 5.56 -6.21 9.85
N LEU A 191 5.10 -7.33 10.41
CA LEU A 191 3.70 -7.73 10.37
C LEU A 191 2.78 -6.77 11.13
N ALA A 192 3.22 -6.22 12.27
CA ALA A 192 2.47 -5.22 13.02
C ALA A 192 2.32 -3.92 12.23
N ALA A 193 3.41 -3.41 11.66
CA ALA A 193 3.41 -2.20 10.84
C ALA A 193 2.59 -2.38 9.55
N GLN A 194 2.71 -3.52 8.87
CA GLN A 194 1.90 -3.84 7.69
C GLN A 194 0.41 -3.90 8.04
N ARG A 195 0.05 -4.48 9.19
CA ARG A 195 -1.33 -4.53 9.69
C ARG A 195 -1.86 -3.13 9.97
N PHE A 196 -1.08 -2.28 10.64
CA PHE A 196 -1.44 -0.88 10.87
C PHE A 196 -1.74 -0.16 9.56
N VAL A 197 -0.81 -0.18 8.58
CA VAL A 197 -1.01 0.49 7.28
C VAL A 197 -2.24 -0.03 6.55
N THR A 198 -2.46 -1.35 6.59
CA THR A 198 -3.64 -1.97 6.00
C THR A 198 -4.91 -1.48 6.68
N ASN A 199 -4.97 -1.53 8.02
CA ASN A 199 -6.13 -1.16 8.81
C ASN A 199 -6.39 0.34 8.87
N THR A 200 -5.40 1.20 8.61
CA THR A 200 -5.58 2.67 8.72
C THR A 200 -5.79 3.32 7.36
N PHE A 201 -5.17 2.79 6.29
CA PHE A 201 -5.14 3.49 4.99
C PHE A 201 -5.72 2.70 3.82
N ILE A 202 -5.75 1.36 3.89
CA ILE A 202 -6.27 0.53 2.80
C ILE A 202 -7.71 0.15 3.06
N ASN A 203 -7.88 -0.49 4.19
CA ASN A 203 -9.13 -0.78 4.86
C ASN A 203 -9.08 0.02 6.17
N PRO A 204 -9.05 1.38 6.14
CA PRO A 204 -9.47 2.15 7.32
C PRO A 204 -10.73 1.44 7.81
N PRO A 205 -10.93 1.18 9.12
CA PRO A 205 -12.05 0.36 9.56
C PRO A 205 -13.30 0.82 8.81
N ALA A 206 -13.70 0.03 7.83
CA ALA A 206 -14.94 0.19 7.11
C ALA A 206 -15.83 -0.76 7.89
N GLY A 207 -16.12 -0.34 9.11
CA GLY A 207 -15.95 -1.27 10.20
C GLY A 207 -16.24 -0.60 11.50
N CYS A 208 -17.14 -1.25 12.19
CA CYS A 208 -17.61 -0.78 13.43
C CYS A 208 -16.59 -1.11 14.51
N ASP A 209 -16.67 -0.39 15.62
CA ASP A 209 -15.92 -0.70 16.82
C ASP A 209 -16.20 -2.14 17.29
N THR A 210 -15.34 -2.60 18.19
CA THR A 210 -15.53 -3.90 18.83
C THR A 210 -16.84 -3.95 19.61
N ILE A 211 -17.47 -5.14 19.65
CA ILE A 211 -18.63 -5.39 20.52
C ILE A 211 -18.23 -5.41 22.01
N ASP A 212 -16.95 -5.64 22.32
CA ASP A 212 -16.37 -5.44 23.66
C ASP A 212 -16.31 -3.93 24.00
N PHE A 213 -17.47 -3.30 24.18
CA PHE A 213 -17.58 -1.85 24.24
C PHE A 213 -16.85 -1.27 25.45
N ASN A 214 -16.83 -1.98 26.57
CA ASN A 214 -16.16 -1.54 27.80
C ASN A 214 -14.68 -1.98 27.88
N ASN A 215 -14.17 -2.64 26.83
CA ASN A 215 -12.79 -3.12 26.67
C ASN A 215 -12.30 -3.96 27.88
N ASN A 216 -13.18 -4.77 28.46
CA ASN A 216 -12.85 -5.60 29.61
C ASN A 216 -12.34 -7.01 29.22
N GLY A 217 -12.38 -7.35 27.93
CA GLY A 217 -11.91 -8.62 27.37
C GLY A 217 -12.93 -9.76 27.47
N VAL A 218 -14.16 -9.48 27.88
CA VAL A 218 -15.29 -10.42 27.94
C VAL A 218 -16.32 -9.97 26.91
N PHE A 219 -16.49 -10.73 25.83
CA PHE A 219 -17.44 -10.38 24.77
C PHE A 219 -17.93 -11.64 24.00
N PRO A 220 -19.17 -11.63 23.51
CA PRO A 220 -20.22 -10.65 23.83
C PRO A 220 -20.79 -10.88 25.24
N GLU A 221 -21.06 -9.80 25.99
CA GLU A 221 -21.86 -9.85 27.22
C GLU A 221 -22.93 -8.76 27.31
N ASP A 222 -23.94 -8.96 28.17
CA ASP A 222 -25.02 -7.97 28.38
C ASP A 222 -24.47 -6.63 28.91
N GLN A 223 -23.32 -6.65 29.59
CA GLN A 223 -22.67 -5.47 30.13
C GLN A 223 -22.14 -4.54 29.03
N ASP A 224 -21.69 -5.07 27.89
CA ASP A 224 -21.30 -4.26 26.72
C ASP A 224 -22.47 -3.40 26.22
N VAL A 225 -23.66 -4.01 26.15
CA VAL A 225 -24.88 -3.34 25.72
C VAL A 225 -25.30 -2.27 26.74
N ILE A 226 -25.22 -2.58 28.03
CA ILE A 226 -25.56 -1.64 29.11
C ILE A 226 -24.61 -0.44 29.09
N ASP A 227 -23.32 -0.68 28.91
CA ASP A 227 -22.29 0.36 28.90
C ASP A 227 -22.43 1.24 27.65
N PHE A 228 -22.69 0.65 26.48
CA PHE A 228 -22.98 1.40 25.24
C PHE A 228 -24.13 2.39 25.43
N PHE A 229 -25.28 1.94 25.95
CA PHE A 229 -26.42 2.83 26.19
C PHE A 229 -26.19 3.83 27.33
N SER A 230 -25.36 3.50 28.30
CA SER A 230 -25.02 4.42 29.38
C SER A 230 -24.18 5.58 28.85
N VAL A 231 -23.17 5.30 28.02
CA VAL A 231 -22.34 6.32 27.36
C VAL A 231 -23.17 7.12 26.35
N LEU A 232 -24.03 6.46 25.56
CA LEU A 232 -24.98 7.14 24.65
C LEU A 232 -25.88 8.15 25.38
N ALA A 233 -26.27 7.83 26.62
CA ALA A 233 -27.08 8.69 27.49
C ALA A 233 -26.27 9.76 28.26
N GLY A 234 -24.94 9.83 28.05
CA GLY A 234 -24.05 10.84 28.62
C GLY A 234 -23.32 10.43 29.90
N ALA A 235 -23.26 9.13 30.23
CA ALA A 235 -22.39 8.65 31.31
C ALA A 235 -20.91 8.68 30.89
N GLU A 236 -20.02 8.90 31.85
CA GLU A 236 -18.58 8.80 31.62
C GLU A 236 -18.10 7.35 31.71
N CYS A 237 -17.32 6.90 30.73
CA CYS A 237 -16.59 5.63 30.77
C CYS A 237 -15.19 5.81 30.17
N ALA A 238 -14.16 5.73 31.02
CA ALA A 238 -12.78 5.99 30.60
C ALA A 238 -12.13 4.82 29.83
N ALA A 239 -12.67 3.60 30.00
CA ALA A 239 -12.18 2.40 29.34
C ALA A 239 -13.01 2.03 28.11
N CYS A 240 -14.17 2.65 27.90
CA CYS A 240 -15.06 2.28 26.81
C CYS A 240 -14.56 2.85 25.47
N SER A 241 -14.96 2.19 24.38
CA SER A 241 -14.90 2.75 23.03
C SER A 241 -15.78 4.00 22.91
N ASP A 242 -15.59 4.77 21.85
CA ASP A 242 -16.42 5.96 21.64
C ASP A 242 -17.79 5.58 21.05
N ILE A 243 -18.67 6.58 20.90
CA ILE A 243 -20.06 6.33 20.50
C ILE A 243 -20.27 6.27 18.99
N ASP A 244 -19.25 6.63 18.20
CA ASP A 244 -19.25 6.55 16.73
C ASP A 244 -18.97 5.10 16.32
N PHE A 245 -19.91 4.21 16.66
CA PHE A 245 -19.69 2.77 16.54
C PHE A 245 -19.34 2.38 15.12
N ASN A 246 -19.88 3.02 14.08
CA ASN A 246 -19.56 2.69 12.69
C ASN A 246 -18.40 3.53 12.09
N ASN A 247 -17.74 4.33 12.93
CA ASN A 247 -16.58 5.15 12.59
C ASN A 247 -16.81 6.08 11.38
N ASN A 248 -18.02 6.62 11.22
CA ASN A 248 -18.40 7.46 10.09
C ASN A 248 -18.28 8.97 10.36
N ALA A 249 -17.85 9.35 11.57
CA ALA A 249 -17.71 10.72 12.08
C ALA A 249 -19.04 11.49 12.27
N VAL A 250 -20.18 10.79 12.34
CA VAL A 250 -21.50 11.33 12.65
C VAL A 250 -21.97 10.68 13.94
N PHE A 251 -21.88 11.41 15.06
CA PHE A 251 -22.23 10.85 16.35
C PHE A 251 -22.77 11.90 17.33
N PRO A 252 -23.71 11.53 18.24
CA PRO A 252 -24.42 10.24 18.24
C PRO A 252 -25.50 10.21 17.14
N GLU A 253 -25.68 9.07 16.46
CA GLU A 253 -26.80 8.83 15.55
C GLU A 253 -27.48 7.46 15.72
N ASP A 254 -28.68 7.30 15.14
CA ASP A 254 -29.43 6.04 15.20
C ASP A 254 -28.70 4.90 14.45
N GLN A 255 -27.89 5.24 13.45
CA GLN A 255 -27.13 4.27 12.66
C GLN A 255 -26.04 3.58 13.49
N ASP A 256 -25.40 4.27 14.44
CA ASP A 256 -24.46 3.67 15.41
C ASP A 256 -25.12 2.54 16.20
N VAL A 257 -26.37 2.78 16.65
CA VAL A 257 -27.15 1.80 17.43
C VAL A 257 -27.56 0.61 16.56
N ILE A 258 -27.99 0.86 15.32
CA ILE A 258 -28.37 -0.19 14.36
C ILE A 258 -27.17 -1.08 14.07
N ASP A 259 -26.02 -0.48 13.81
CA ASP A 259 -24.80 -1.18 13.47
C ASP A 259 -24.27 -2.00 14.66
N PHE A 260 -24.34 -1.45 15.89
CA PHE A 260 -23.99 -2.16 17.12
C PHE A 260 -24.78 -3.46 17.28
N PHE A 261 -26.10 -3.41 17.10
CA PHE A 261 -26.93 -4.60 17.18
C PHE A 261 -26.77 -5.56 16.00
N ASN A 262 -26.49 -5.06 14.80
CA ASN A 262 -26.20 -5.91 13.64
C ASN A 262 -24.93 -6.75 13.87
N VAL A 263 -23.86 -6.13 14.36
CA VAL A 263 -22.59 -6.82 14.65
C VAL A 263 -22.74 -7.74 15.87
N LEU A 264 -23.46 -7.33 16.91
CA LEU A 264 -23.78 -8.19 18.07
C LEU A 264 -24.53 -9.47 17.64
N ALA A 265 -25.40 -9.37 16.63
CA ALA A 265 -26.14 -10.49 16.07
C ALA A 265 -25.31 -11.37 15.10
N GLY A 266 -24.02 -11.07 14.91
CA GLY A 266 -23.13 -11.78 13.98
C GLY A 266 -23.24 -11.33 12.52
N GLY A 267 -23.86 -10.17 12.27
CA GLY A 267 -23.87 -9.49 10.98
C GLY A 267 -22.56 -8.78 10.69
N THR A 268 -22.45 -8.24 9.48
CA THR A 268 -21.33 -7.37 9.08
C THR A 268 -21.62 -5.92 9.49
N CYS A 269 -20.55 -5.16 9.71
CA CYS A 269 -20.53 -3.75 9.39
C CYS A 269 -20.34 -3.64 7.85
#